data_AF-A0A956RV08-F1
#
_entry.id   AF-A0A956RV08-F1
#
_cell.length_a   1.000
_cell.length_b   1.000
_cell.length_c   1.000
_cell.angle_alpha   90.00
_cell.angle_beta   90.00
_cell.angle_gamma   90.00
#
_symmetry.space_group_name_H-M   'P 1'
#
loop_
_entity.id
_entity.type
_entity.pdbx_description
1 polymer ?
#
loop_
_entity_poly.entity_id
_entity_poly.type
_entity_poly.pdbx_seq_one_letter_code
_entity_poly.pdbx_strand_id
1 'polypeptide(L)' 'MDDLIFGYTWEEIHAAQQGEPLRKMICPRGVYDHPCEKNDVDLLIIHGLKGLQEMRFDGVIDRLCRAGLIDNKEQL' A
#
# COMPACT_ATOMS: atom_id res chain seq x y z
N MET A 1 -14.24 -26.94 4.71
CA MET A 1 -12.86 -26.85 4.22
C MET A 1 -12.99 -26.94 2.72
N ASP A 2 -12.83 -25.83 2.02
CA ASP A 2 -12.83 -25.88 0.56
C ASP A 2 -11.50 -26.50 0.15
N ASP A 3 -11.53 -27.66 -0.49
CA ASP A 3 -10.34 -28.35 -0.99
C ASP A 3 -9.82 -27.60 -2.23
N LEU A 4 -9.17 -26.48 -1.96
CA LEU A 4 -8.56 -25.66 -2.99
C LEU A 4 -7.33 -26.37 -3.55
N ILE A 5 -7.32 -26.57 -4.86
CA ILE A 5 -6.19 -27.12 -5.61
C ILE A 5 -5.40 -25.93 -6.16
N PHE A 6 -4.18 -25.73 -5.66
CA PHE A 6 -3.32 -24.58 -6.02
C PHE A 6 -4.01 -23.21 -5.88
N GLY A 7 -4.91 -23.07 -4.90
CA GLY A 7 -5.66 -21.82 -4.67
C GLY A 7 -6.85 -21.62 -5.61
N TYR A 8 -7.27 -22.66 -6.35
CA TYR A 8 -8.47 -22.68 -7.18
C TYR A 8 -9.44 -23.77 -6.74
N THR A 9 -10.72 -23.52 -6.94
CA THR A 9 -11.77 -24.53 -6.80
C THR A 9 -11.75 -25.50 -7.99
N TRP A 10 -12.35 -26.68 -7.82
CA TRP A 10 -12.49 -27.62 -8.93
C TRP A 10 -13.30 -27.02 -10.09
N GLU A 11 -14.32 -26.22 -9.77
CA GLU A 11 -15.16 -25.51 -10.74
C GLU A 11 -14.35 -24.51 -11.57
N GLU A 12 -13.47 -23.73 -10.94
CA GLU A 12 -12.57 -22.81 -11.62
C GLU A 12 -11.61 -23.55 -12.56
N ILE A 13 -11.05 -24.68 -12.10
CA ILE A 13 -10.14 -25.51 -12.91
C ILE A 13 -10.87 -26.12 -14.11
N HIS A 14 -12.06 -26.66 -13.90
CA HIS A 14 -12.87 -27.25 -14.96
C HIS A 14 -13.28 -26.20 -16.01
N ALA A 15 -13.68 -25.00 -15.59
CA ALA A 15 -13.97 -23.90 -16.51
C ALA A 15 -12.76 -23.51 -17.37
N ALA A 16 -11.57 -23.44 -16.76
CA ALA A 16 -10.33 -23.15 -17.46
C ALA A 16 -9.99 -24.19 -18.54
N GLN A 17 -10.27 -25.46 -18.27
CA GLN A 17 -10.10 -26.55 -19.24
C GLN A 17 -11.04 -26.43 -20.44
N GLN A 18 -12.21 -25.80 -20.27
CA GLN A 18 -13.17 -25.51 -21.35
C GLN A 18 -12.83 -24.23 -22.12
N GLY A 19 -11.70 -23.58 -21.81
CA GLY A 19 -11.24 -22.36 -22.49
C GLY A 19 -11.73 -21.06 -21.84
N GLU A 20 -12.38 -21.12 -20.68
CA GLU A 20 -12.76 -19.91 -19.94
C GLU A 20 -11.53 -19.27 -19.27
N PRO A 21 -11.41 -17.94 -19.26
CA PRO A 21 -10.25 -17.28 -18.70
C PRO A 21 -10.28 -17.27 -17.16
N LEU A 22 -9.22 -17.79 -16.52
CA LEU A 22 -8.96 -17.68 -15.07
C LEU A 22 -8.54 -16.25 -14.69
N ARG A 23 -9.48 -15.30 -14.71
CA ARG A 23 -9.20 -13.92 -14.29
C ARG A 23 -9.50 -13.74 -12.80
N LYS A 24 -8.56 -14.14 -11.94
CA LYS A 24 -8.51 -13.53 -10.59
C LYS A 24 -7.92 -12.14 -10.74
N MET A 25 -8.75 -11.12 -10.57
CA MET A 25 -8.28 -9.75 -10.54
C MET A 25 -7.34 -9.61 -9.34
N ILE A 26 -6.04 -9.53 -9.59
CA ILE A 26 -5.08 -9.15 -8.55
C ILE A 26 -5.37 -7.68 -8.26
N CYS A 27 -6.03 -7.39 -7.14
CA CYS A 27 -6.16 -6.01 -6.67
C CYS A 27 -4.75 -5.44 -6.46
N PRO A 28 -4.33 -4.42 -7.23
CA PRO A 28 -3.00 -3.87 -7.10
C PRO A 28 -2.92 -3.08 -5.78
N ARG A 29 -2.15 -3.61 -4.81
CA ARG A 29 -1.89 -3.04 -3.48
C ARG A 29 -3.16 -2.70 -2.68
N GLY A 30 -3.41 -3.46 -1.62
CA GLY A 30 -4.48 -3.14 -0.66
C GLY A 30 -4.40 -1.67 -0.20
N VAL A 31 -5.54 -1.12 0.21
CA VAL A 31 -5.63 0.25 0.74
C VAL A 31 -4.55 0.40 1.81
N TYR A 32 -3.61 1.32 1.60
CA TYR A 32 -2.56 1.60 2.57
C TYR A 32 -3.21 2.24 3.81
N ASP A 33 -3.38 1.46 4.86
CA ASP A 33 -4.20 1.78 6.04
C ASP A 33 -3.36 2.20 7.25
N HIS A 34 -2.21 2.84 7.02
CA HIS A 34 -1.41 3.40 8.11
C HIS A 34 -1.75 4.89 8.27
N PRO A 35 -2.62 5.27 9.23
CA PRO A 35 -2.92 6.67 9.50
C PRO A 35 -1.68 7.40 10.02
N CYS A 36 -1.65 8.72 9.87
CA CYS A 36 -0.62 9.55 10.50
C CYS A 36 -0.69 9.40 12.03
N GLU A 37 0.42 9.00 12.64
CA GLU A 37 0.53 8.81 14.08
C GLU A 37 1.12 10.06 14.74
N LYS A 38 0.97 10.16 16.06
CA LYS A 38 1.59 11.25 16.84
C LYS A 38 3.12 11.27 16.66
N ASN A 39 3.74 10.10 16.60
CA ASN A 39 5.19 9.98 16.41
C ASN A 39 5.66 10.55 15.07
N ASP A 40 4.83 10.50 14.02
CA ASP A 40 5.15 11.13 12.73
C ASP A 40 5.23 12.66 12.87
N VAL A 41 4.32 13.24 13.66
CA VAL A 41 4.30 14.68 13.96
C VAL A 41 5.49 15.07 14.84
N ASP A 42 5.82 14.27 15.85
CA ASP A 42 6.97 14.52 16.72
C ASP A 42 8.28 14.50 15.90
N LEU A 43 8.42 13.55 14.98
CA LEU A 43 9.55 13.49 14.04
C LEU A 43 9.63 14.74 13.14
N LEU A 44 8.49 15.23 12.65
CA LEU A 44 8.42 16.48 11.88
C LEU A 44 8.86 17.69 12.72
N ILE A 45 8.46 17.77 13.99
CA ILE A 45 8.85 18.87 14.88
C ILE A 45 10.35 18.84 15.19
N ILE A 46 10.92 17.66 15.42
CA ILE A 46 12.33 17.50 15.80
C ILE A 46 13.27 17.75 14.61
N HIS A 47 12.96 17.17 13.45
CA HIS A 47 13.88 17.13 12.30
C HIS A 47 13.52 18.13 11.20
N GLY A 48 12.27 18.59 11.15
CA GLY A 48 11.74 19.33 10.00
C GLY A 48 11.67 18.47 8.73
N LEU A 49 10.96 18.96 7.70
CA LEU A 49 10.79 18.22 6.44
C LEU A 49 12.13 17.84 5.79
N LYS A 50 13.08 18.78 5.74
CA LYS A 50 14.39 18.55 5.16
C LYS A 50 15.18 17.45 5.90
N GLY A 51 15.12 17.44 7.23
CA GLY A 51 15.76 16.38 8.02
C GLY A 51 15.13 15.01 7.75
N LEU A 52 13.80 14.93 7.62
CA LEU A 52 13.13 13.69 7.26
C LEU A 52 13.53 13.19 5.86
N GLN A 53 13.73 14.09 4.89
CA GLN A 53 14.22 13.76 3.55
C GLN A 53 15.65 13.23 3.58
N GLU A 54 16.55 13.89 4.32
CA GLU A 54 17.94 13.45 4.51
C GLU A 54 18.03 12.08 5.18
N MET A 55 17.13 11.80 6.13
CA MET A 55 17.03 10.52 6.83
C MET A 55 16.28 9.43 6.04
N ARG A 56 15.73 9.75 4.86
CA ARG A 56 14.94 8.82 4.02
C ARG A 56 13.73 8.24 4.75
N PHE A 57 13.05 9.04 5.58
CA PHE A 57 11.83 8.64 6.28
C PHE A 57 10.60 8.75 5.36
N ASP A 58 10.67 8.15 4.17
CA ASP A 58 9.69 8.34 3.09
C ASP A 58 8.26 7.92 3.50
N GLY A 59 8.11 6.89 4.32
CA GLY A 59 6.81 6.47 4.84
C GLY A 59 6.19 7.47 5.84
N VAL A 60 7.01 8.15 6.62
CA VAL A 60 6.56 9.22 7.54
C VAL A 60 6.13 10.43 6.71
N ILE A 61 6.95 10.80 5.72
CA ILE A 61 6.66 11.91 4.80
C ILE A 61 5.32 11.65 4.06
N ASP A 62 5.12 10.44 3.50
CA ASP A 62 3.86 10.08 2.82
C ASP A 62 2.64 10.19 3.75
N ARG A 63 2.73 9.69 4.99
CA ARG A 63 1.64 9.81 5.97
C ARG A 63 1.35 11.27 6.34
N LEU A 64 2.38 12.08 6.58
CA LEU A 64 2.24 13.50 6.89
C LEU A 64 1.64 14.29 5.72
N CYS A 65 2.02 13.97 4.47
CA CYS A 65 1.44 14.57 3.27
C CYS A 65 -0.04 14.24 3.12
N ARG A 66 -0.40 12.97 3.29
CA ARG A 66 -1.80 12.51 3.22
C ARG A 66 -2.66 13.11 4.33
N ALA A 67 -2.08 13.36 5.50
CA ALA A 67 -2.73 14.06 6.60
C ALA A 67 -2.86 15.58 6.36
N GLY A 68 -2.27 16.13 5.29
CA GLY A 68 -2.30 17.55 4.97
C GLY A 68 -1.45 18.43 5.90
N LEU A 69 -0.51 17.83 6.63
CA LEU A 69 0.36 18.54 7.58
C LEU A 69 1.57 19.19 6.91
N ILE A 70 1.98 18.64 5.77
CA ILE A 70 3.07 19.15 4.92
C ILE A 70 2.65 19.06 3.46
N ASP A 71 3.23 19.90 2.61
CA ASP A 71 3.16 19.77 1.17
C ASP A 71 4.53 19.29 0.65
N ASN A 72 4.57 18.13 0.00
CA ASN A 72 5.80 17.55 -0.57
C ASN A 72 5.84 17.70 -2.09
N LYS A 73 5.23 18.77 -2.62
CA LYS A 73 5.21 19.08 -4.06
C LYS A 73 6.54 19.58 -4.63
N GLU A 74 7.60 19.68 -3.84
CA GLU A 74 8.92 20.04 -4.36
C GLU A 74 9.79 18.82 -4.57
N GLN A 75 9.81 18.34 -5.83
CA GLN A 75 10.94 17.75 -6.58
C GLN A 75 10.42 16.71 -7.59
N LEU A 76 9.84 17.22 -8.68
CA LEU A 76 9.89 16.57 -10.00
C LEU A 76 11.17 16.98 -10.71
#